data_AF-A0AAF0ENY8-F1
#
_entry.id   AF-A0AAF0ENY8-F1
#
_cell.length_a   1.000
_cell.length_b   1.000
_cell.length_c   1.000
_cell.angle_alpha   90.00
_cell.angle_beta   90.00
_cell.angle_gamma   90.00
#
_symmetry.space_group_name_H-M   'P 1'
#
loop_
_entity.id
_entity.type
_entity.pdbx_description
1 polymer ?
#
loop_
_entity_poly.entity_id
_entity_poly.type
_entity_poly.pdbx_seq_one_letter_code
_entity_poly.pdbx_strand_id
1 'polypeptide(L)'
;MALSDRLIGGALLAVASFVFVYYTLWAIVTPFFPDDAFIQSYFPPRVWAVRLPALILVVGLSVIGAFVGSVLRKQAIAAKEKEARKGA
;
A
#
# COMPACT_ATOMS: atom_id res chain seq x y z
N MET A 1 28.75 6.52 9.51
CA MET A 1 27.64 6.30 8.55
C MET A 1 27.00 4.93 8.79
N ALA A 2 27.71 3.81 8.60
CA ALA A 2 27.15 2.46 8.79
C ALA A 2 26.46 2.16 10.15
N LEU A 3 26.94 2.71 11.28
CA LEU A 3 26.29 2.52 12.58
C LEU A 3 24.97 3.29 12.70
N SER A 4 24.91 4.50 12.13
CA SER A 4 23.69 5.33 12.09
C SER A 4 22.64 4.67 11.22
N ASP A 5 23.03 4.13 10.06
CA ASP A 5 22.12 3.46 9.14
C ASP A 5 21.53 2.18 9.76
N ARG A 6 22.35 1.42 10.50
CA ARG A 6 21.90 0.24 11.26
C ARG A 6 20.93 0.59 12.39
N LEU A 7 21.18 1.68 13.11
CA LEU A 7 20.28 2.15 14.18
C LEU A 7 18.94 2.60 13.61
N ILE A 8 18.94 3.36 12.52
CA ILE A 8 17.71 3.81 11.85
C ILE A 8 16.95 2.61 11.30
N GLY A 9 17.63 1.68 10.62
CA GLY A 9 17.02 0.46 10.11
C GLY A 9 16.42 -0.39 11.23
N GLY A 10 17.12 -0.54 12.35
CA GLY A 10 16.63 -1.24 13.54
C GLY A 10 15.40 -0.57 14.15
N ALA A 11 15.41 0.76 14.27
CA ALA A 11 14.26 1.52 14.77
C ALA A 11 13.05 1.38 13.84
N LEU A 12 13.25 1.50 12.53
CA LEU A 12 12.18 1.30 11.54
C LEU A 12 11.60 -0.11 11.60
N LEU A 13 12.45 -1.13 11.76
CA LEU A 13 11.99 -2.52 11.89
C LEU A 13 11.18 -2.72 13.17
N ALA A 14 11.62 -2.16 14.30
CA ALA A 14 10.90 -2.24 15.56
C ALA A 14 9.52 -1.58 15.46
N VAL A 15 9.44 -0.37 14.88
CA VAL A 15 8.17 0.33 14.64
C VAL A 15 7.28 -0.47 13.71
N ALA A 16 7.80 -0.98 12.60
CA ALA A 16 7.05 -1.80 11.66
C ALA A 16 6.49 -3.06 12.32
N SER A 17 7.30 -3.72 13.15
CA SER A 17 6.91 -4.92 13.89
C SER A 17 5.79 -4.62 14.88
N PHE A 18 5.90 -3.53 15.63
CA PHE A 18 4.86 -3.10 16.56
C PHE A 18 3.53 -2.81 15.85
N VAL A 19 3.57 -2.00 14.78
CA VAL A 19 2.38 -1.67 13.98
C VAL A 19 1.77 -2.93 13.36
N PHE A 20 2.59 -3.84 12.85
CA PHE A 20 2.13 -5.11 12.28
C PHE A 20 1.40 -5.96 13.32
N VAL A 21 1.96 -6.13 14.52
CA VAL A 21 1.32 -6.90 15.59
C VAL A 21 0.01 -6.25 16.01
N TYR A 22 0.00 -4.94 16.25
CA TYR A 22 -1.22 -4.22 16.63
C TYR A 22 -2.32 -4.36 15.56
N TYR A 23 -1.97 -4.18 14.29
CA TYR A 23 -2.91 -4.32 13.18
C TYR A 23 -3.43 -5.77 13.04
N THR A 24 -2.55 -6.76 13.20
CA THR A 24 -2.92 -8.18 13.12
C THR A 24 -3.90 -8.55 14.24
N LEU A 25 -3.62 -8.12 15.47
CA LEU A 25 -4.52 -8.32 16.59
C LEU A 25 -5.86 -7.60 16.35
N TRP A 26 -5.82 -6.36 15.85
CA TRP A 26 -7.02 -5.61 15.52
C TRP A 26 -7.90 -6.34 14.49
N ALA A 27 -7.31 -6.82 13.39
CA ALA A 27 -8.04 -7.47 12.31
C ALA A 27 -8.57 -8.86 12.70
N ILE A 28 -7.79 -9.65 13.45
CA ILE A 28 -8.12 -11.04 13.77
C ILE A 28 -8.92 -11.15 15.07
N VAL A 29 -8.58 -10.41 16.13
CA VAL A 29 -9.21 -10.61 17.45
C VAL A 29 -10.59 -9.96 17.51
N THR A 30 -10.74 -8.73 17.02
CA THR A 30 -12.01 -8.01 17.15
C THR A 30 -13.24 -8.76 16.62
N PRO A 31 -13.23 -9.54 15.49
CA PRO A 31 -14.44 -10.21 14.97
C PRO A 31 -15.01 -11.30 15.87
N PHE A 32 -14.24 -11.78 16.84
CA PHE A 32 -14.70 -12.81 17.76
C PHE A 32 -15.45 -12.26 18.98
N PHE A 33 -15.44 -10.93 19.17
CA PHE A 33 -16.10 -10.28 20.31
C PHE A 33 -17.28 -9.42 19.86
N PRO A 34 -18.32 -9.31 20.70
CA PRO A 34 -19.42 -8.40 20.44
C PRO A 34 -18.94 -6.94 20.49
N ASP A 35 -19.74 -6.04 19.92
CA ASP A 35 -19.33 -4.64 19.72
C ASP A 35 -19.33 -3.81 21.02
N ASP A 36 -20.00 -4.29 22.08
CA ASP A 36 -20.05 -3.70 23.42
C ASP A 36 -18.94 -4.22 24.36
N ALA A 37 -18.13 -5.19 23.90
CA ALA A 37 -17.06 -5.73 24.71
C ALA A 37 -15.98 -4.68 25.02
N PHE A 38 -15.49 -4.65 26.25
CA PHE A 38 -14.43 -3.73 26.70
C PHE A 38 -13.16 -3.80 25.82
N ILE A 39 -12.88 -4.97 25.23
CA ILE A 39 -11.74 -5.12 24.32
C ILE A 39 -11.84 -4.21 23.08
N GLN A 40 -13.05 -3.84 22.64
CA GLN A 40 -13.25 -2.97 21.48
C GLN A 40 -12.75 -1.55 21.72
N SER A 41 -12.63 -1.07 22.97
CA SER A 41 -12.12 0.28 23.25
C SER A 41 -10.61 0.44 22.97
N TYR A 42 -9.87 -0.67 22.85
CA TYR A 42 -8.44 -0.67 22.52
C TYR A 42 -8.16 -0.60 21.02
N PHE A 43 -9.20 -0.74 20.19
CA PHE A 43 -9.08 -0.86 18.75
C PHE A 43 -9.94 0.19 18.03
N PRO A 44 -9.52 0.65 16.84
CA PRO A 44 -10.41 1.46 16.01
C PRO A 44 -11.62 0.64 15.51
N PRO A 45 -12.66 1.31 14.98
CA PRO A 45 -13.85 0.62 14.49
C PRO A 45 -13.49 -0.44 13.43
N ARG A 46 -14.03 -1.66 13.60
CA ARG A 46 -13.78 -2.85 12.78
C ARG A 46 -13.81 -2.59 11.26
N VAL A 47 -14.70 -1.72 10.80
CA VAL A 47 -14.83 -1.35 9.38
C VAL A 47 -13.52 -0.85 8.78
N TRP A 48 -12.67 -0.20 9.58
CA TRP A 48 -11.38 0.31 9.11
C TRP A 48 -10.32 -0.78 8.94
N ALA A 49 -10.39 -1.89 9.69
CA ALA A 49 -9.50 -3.03 9.48
C ALA A 49 -9.68 -3.66 8.08
N VAL A 50 -10.84 -3.46 7.43
CA VAL A 50 -11.10 -3.95 6.08
C VAL A 50 -10.88 -2.85 5.04
N ARG A 51 -11.33 -1.62 5.33
CA ARG A 51 -11.21 -0.49 4.39
C ARG A 51 -9.75 -0.10 4.12
N LEU A 52 -8.88 -0.18 5.12
CA LEU A 52 -7.51 0.31 5.00
C LEU A 52 -6.69 -0.50 3.98
N PRO A 53 -6.67 -1.85 4.01
CA PRO A 53 -6.05 -2.65 2.95
C PRO A 53 -6.71 -2.46 1.59
N ALA A 54 -8.04 -2.36 1.55
CA ALA A 54 -8.78 -2.17 0.30
C ALA A 54 -8.38 -0.85 -0.39
N LEU A 55 -8.27 0.25 0.37
CA LEU A 55 -7.82 1.54 -0.14
C LEU A 55 -6.37 1.48 -0.63
N ILE A 56 -5.47 0.85 0.13
CA ILE A 56 -4.07 0.66 -0.30
C ILE A 56 -4.02 -0.12 -1.62
N LEU A 57 -4.81 -1.18 -1.76
CA LEU A 57 -4.86 -1.98 -2.98
C LEU A 57 -5.37 -1.15 -4.16
N VAL A 58 -6.48 -0.43 -4.00
CA VAL A 58 -7.07 0.41 -5.06
C VAL A 58 -6.08 1.49 -5.48
N VAL A 59 -5.44 2.19 -4.53
CA VAL A 59 -4.45 3.22 -4.83
C VAL A 59 -3.23 2.61 -5.53
N GLY A 60 -2.70 1.50 -5.02
CA GLY A 60 -1.56 0.80 -5.61
C GLY A 60 -1.84 0.36 -7.05
N LEU A 61 -2.98 -0.28 -7.30
CA LEU A 61 -3.40 -0.69 -8.64
C LEU A 61 -3.62 0.51 -9.57
N SER A 62 -4.20 1.59 -9.05
CA SER A 62 -4.41 2.82 -9.84
C SER A 62 -3.08 3.44 -10.27
N VAL A 63 -2.09 3.49 -9.36
CA VAL A 63 -0.75 3.99 -9.66
C VAL A 63 -0.05 3.12 -10.70
N ILE A 64 -0.11 1.79 -10.54
CA ILE A 64 0.48 0.85 -11.51
C ILE A 64 -0.19 1.01 -12.88
N GLY A 65 -1.53 1.04 -12.92
CA GLY A 65 -2.30 1.22 -14.15
C GLY A 65 -1.98 2.54 -14.85
N ALA A 66 -1.90 3.64 -14.10
CA ALA A 66 -1.52 4.95 -14.64
C ALA A 66 -0.10 4.95 -15.20
N PHE A 67 0.85 4.32 -14.51
CA PHE A 67 2.23 4.20 -14.98
C PHE A 67 2.30 3.40 -16.29
N VAL A 68 1.71 2.20 -16.32
CA VAL A 68 1.67 1.36 -17.53
C VAL A 68 0.99 2.08 -18.69
N GLY A 69 -0.16 2.71 -18.43
CA GLY A 69 -0.87 3.51 -19.43
C GLY A 69 -0.01 4.65 -19.99
N SER A 70 0.76 5.34 -19.14
CA SER A 70 1.66 6.40 -19.57
C SER A 70 2.79 5.89 -20.48
N VAL A 71 3.35 4.71 -20.18
CA VAL A 71 4.40 4.08 -20.97
C VAL A 71 3.87 3.63 -22.33
N LEU A 72 2.71 2.96 -22.34
CA LEU A 72 2.06 2.51 -23.59
C LEU A 72 1.72 3.69 -24.50
N ARG A 73 1.18 4.78 -23.94
CA ARG A 73 0.89 6.00 -24.70
C ARG A 73 2.13 6.59 -25.36
N LYS A 74 3.25 6.68 -24.63
CA LYS A 74 4.52 7.18 -25.18
C LYS A 74 5.05 6.28 -26.30
N GLN A 75 4.97 4.96 -26.14
CA GLN A 75 5.39 4.01 -27.18
C GLN A 75 4.54 4.10 -28.44
N ALA A 76 3.22 4.23 -28.30
CA ALA A 76 2.31 4.38 -29.43
C ALA A 76 2.57 5.66 -30.23
N ILE A 77 2.86 6.77 -29.55
CA ILE A 77 3.23 8.04 -30.21
C ILE A 77 4.55 7.87 -30.96
N ALA A 78 5.59 7.33 -30.31
CA ALA A 78 6.89 7.13 -30.93
C ALA A 78 6.85 6.15 -32.11
N ALA A 79 5.99 5.13 -32.07
CA ALA A 79 5.78 4.21 -33.19
C ALA A 79 5.16 4.93 -34.39
N LYS A 80 4.10 5.74 -34.18
CA LYS A 80 3.47 6.54 -35.23
C LYS A 80 4.44 7.54 -35.87
N GLU A 81 5.26 8.22 -35.08
CA GLU A 81 6.29 9.14 -35.58
C GLU A 81 7.32 8.42 -36.47
N LYS A 82 7.73 7.21 -36.09
CA LYS A 82 8.66 6.38 -36.90
C LYS A 82 8.04 5.94 -38.22
N GLU A 83 6.76 5.58 -38.24
CA GLU A 83 6.05 5.22 -39.46
C GLU A 83 5.89 6.42 -40.40
N ALA A 84 5.50 7.58 -39.86
CA ALA A 84 5.39 8.82 -40.64
C ALA A 84 6.72 9.24 -41.28
N ARG A 85 7.86 9.02 -40.60
CA ARG A 85 9.19 9.34 -41.12
C ARG A 85 9.72 8.34 -42.16
N LYS A 86 9.17 7.12 -42.23
CA LYS A 86 9.56 6.12 -43.25
C LYS A 86 8.75 6.23 -44.54
N GLY A 87 7.57 6.85 -44.48
CA GLY A 87 6.71 7.09 -45.64
C GLY A 87 6.90 8.43 -46.34
N ALA A 88 7.77 9.30 -45.81
CA ALA A 88 8.20 10.57 -46.40
C ALA A 88 9.63 10.44 -46.93
#